data_AF-A0AA47G9P1-F1
#
_entry.id   AF-A0AA47G9P1-F1
#
_cell.length_a   1.000
_cell.length_b   1.000
_cell.length_c   1.000
_cell.angle_alpha   90.00
_cell.angle_beta   90.00
_cell.angle_gamma   90.00
#
_symmetry.space_group_name_H-M   'P 1'
#
loop_
_entity.id
_entity.type
_entity.pdbx_description
1 polymer ?
#
loop_
_entity_poly.entity_id
_entity_poly.type
_entity_poly.pdbx_seq_one_letter_code
_entity_poly.pdbx_strand_id
1 'polypeptide(L)' 'MKNIIQGYRKMTGLSQQDMANIFNVSRQAYWNKENGKSSFKDTEKELFTDQVKKIKPRITIQDIFFSN' A
#
# COMPACT_ATOMS: atom_id res chain seq x y z
N MET A 1 -2.86 9.53 -14.34
CA MET A 1 -1.72 9.26 -13.44
C MET A 1 -1.78 7.83 -12.98
N LYS A 2 -0.68 7.08 -13.11
CA LYS A 2 -0.62 5.67 -12.69
C LYS A 2 -0.44 5.61 -11.17
N ASN A 3 -1.40 5.02 -10.48
CA ASN A 3 -1.33 4.86 -9.03
C ASN A 3 -0.37 3.69 -8.69
N ILE A 4 0.87 4.03 -8.33
CA ILE A 4 1.94 3.06 -8.01
C ILE A 4 1.52 2.13 -6.86
N ILE A 5 0.86 2.68 -5.83
CA ILE A 5 0.36 1.94 -4.67
C ILE A 5 -0.65 0.88 -5.12
N GLN A 6 -1.64 1.27 -5.92
CA GLN A 6 -2.60 0.31 -6.48
C GLN A 6 -1.90 -0.76 -7.34
N GLY A 7 -0.89 -0.36 -8.12
CA GLY A 7 -0.09 -1.28 -8.93
C GLY A 7 0.58 -2.35 -8.08
N TYR A 8 1.33 -1.94 -7.06
CA TYR A 8 2.01 -2.88 -6.16
C TYR A 8 1.03 -3.76 -5.39
N ARG A 9 -0.09 -3.22 -4.89
CA ARG A 9 -1.12 -4.05 -4.24
C ARG A 9 -1.65 -5.13 -5.19
N LYS A 10 -1.93 -4.77 -6.46
CA LYS A 10 -2.38 -5.78 -7.44
C LYS A 10 -1.31 -6.83 -7.70
N MET A 11 -0.04 -6.45 -7.73
CA MET A 11 1.07 -7.41 -7.91
C MET A 11 1.21 -8.38 -6.74
N THR A 12 0.85 -7.99 -5.51
CA THR A 12 0.85 -8.91 -4.36
C THR A 12 -0.33 -9.88 -4.37
N GLY A 13 -1.30 -9.70 -5.27
CA GLY A 13 -2.54 -10.49 -5.32
C GLY A 13 -3.57 -10.10 -4.25
N LEU A 14 -3.30 -9.06 -3.46
CA LEU A 14 -4.17 -8.65 -2.35
C LEU A 14 -5.30 -7.73 -2.83
N SER A 15 -6.50 -7.97 -2.32
CA SER A 15 -7.63 -7.05 -2.50
C SER A 15 -7.49 -5.82 -1.59
N GLN A 16 -8.33 -4.82 -1.81
CA GLN A 16 -8.42 -3.67 -0.89
C GLN A 16 -8.95 -4.10 0.50
N GLN A 17 -9.74 -5.17 0.57
CA GLN A 17 -10.23 -5.70 1.85
C GLN A 17 -9.09 -6.39 2.61
N ASP A 18 -8.23 -7.15 1.93
CA ASP A 18 -7.11 -7.83 2.57
C ASP A 18 -6.12 -6.83 3.18
N MET A 19 -5.79 -5.77 2.43
CA MET A 19 -4.93 -4.70 2.94
C MET A 19 -5.57 -3.93 4.09
N ALA A 20 -6.89 -3.70 4.04
CA ALA A 20 -7.61 -3.07 5.15
C ALA A 20 -7.56 -3.93 6.42
N ASN A 21 -7.68 -5.25 6.28
CA ASN A 21 -7.53 -6.19 7.39
C ASN A 21 -6.10 -6.15 7.97
N ILE A 22 -5.08 -6.13 7.11
CA ILE A 22 -3.66 -6.02 7.54
C ILE A 22 -3.42 -4.72 8.31
N PHE A 23 -4.04 -3.61 7.88
CA PHE A 23 -3.88 -2.30 8.51
C PHE A 23 -4.78 -2.12 9.74
N ASN A 24 -5.68 -3.06 10.01
CA ASN A 24 -6.73 -2.95 11.01
C ASN A 24 -7.57 -1.67 10.83
N VAL A 25 -8.02 -1.42 9.61
CA VAL A 25 -8.88 -0.28 9.23
C VAL A 25 -10.07 -0.75 8.40
N SER A 26 -11.04 0.13 8.17
CA SER A 26 -12.12 -0.18 7.23
C SER A 26 -11.61 -0.22 5.78
N ARG A 27 -12.28 -1.00 4.93
CA ARG A 27 -12.02 -1.02 3.48
C ARG A 27 -12.07 0.38 2.87
N GLN A 28 -13.00 1.21 3.32
CA GLN A 28 -13.14 2.59 2.86
C GLN A 28 -11.94 3.46 3.26
N ALA A 29 -11.40 3.28 4.47
CA ALA A 29 -10.21 3.98 4.91
C ALA A 29 -9.00 3.62 4.04
N TYR A 30 -8.80 2.33 3.75
CA TYR A 30 -7.74 1.89 2.83
C TYR A 30 -7.96 2.44 1.40
N TRP A 31 -9.20 2.39 0.89
CA TRP A 31 -9.54 2.95 -0.42
C TRP A 31 -9.24 4.46 -0.50
N ASN A 32 -9.57 5.24 0.55
CA ASN A 32 -9.26 6.66 0.61
C ASN A 32 -7.74 6.89 0.51
N LYS A 33 -6.94 6.08 1.20
CA LYS A 33 -5.48 6.14 1.16
C LYS A 33 -4.94 5.83 -0.23
N GLU A 34 -5.39 4.73 -0.82
CA GLU A 34 -4.97 4.34 -2.17
C GLU A 34 -5.32 5.42 -3.20
N ASN A 35 -6.45 6.13 -3.05
CA ASN A 35 -6.84 7.22 -3.96
C ASN A 35 -6.29 8.61 -3.56
N GLY A 36 -5.37 8.70 -2.60
CA GLY A 36 -4.77 9.96 -2.17
C GLY A 36 -5.71 10.91 -1.43
N LYS A 37 -6.89 10.44 -0.99
CA LYS A 37 -7.83 11.22 -0.18
C LYS A 37 -7.41 11.29 1.30
N SER A 38 -6.55 10.39 1.74
CA SER A 38 -5.92 10.42 3.06
C SER A 38 -4.51 9.85 3.00
N SER A 39 -3.66 10.27 3.93
CA SER A 39 -2.27 9.79 3.98
C SER A 39 -2.16 8.43 4.66
N PHE A 40 -1.13 7.66 4.28
CA PHE A 40 -0.69 6.47 5.02
C PHE A 40 0.09 6.91 6.27
N LYS A 41 -0.19 6.28 7.42
CA LYS A 41 0.63 6.37 8.63
C LYS A 41 1.95 5.64 8.40
N ASP A 42 2.97 5.92 9.20
CA ASP A 42 4.28 5.27 9.01
C ASP A 42 4.20 3.75 9.22
N THR A 43 3.45 3.29 10.22
CA THR A 43 3.17 1.86 10.43
C THR A 43 2.44 1.22 9.24
N GLU A 44 1.54 1.94 8.58
CA GLU A 44 0.85 1.46 7.38
C GLU A 44 1.80 1.40 6.17
N LYS A 45 2.75 2.33 6.05
CA LYS A 45 3.80 2.30 5.01
C LYS A 45 4.72 1.11 5.19
N GLU A 46 5.11 0.80 6.43
CA GLU A 46 5.89 -0.40 6.78
C GLU A 46 5.13 -1.67 6.39
N LEU A 47 3.90 -1.83 6.87
CA LEU A 47 3.04 -2.98 6.56
C LEU A 47 2.83 -3.16 5.05
N PHE A 48 2.59 -2.06 4.32
CA PHE A 48 2.47 -2.09 2.86
C PHE A 48 3.76 -2.61 2.22
N THR A 49 4.89 -2.02 2.59
CA THR A 49 6.20 -2.36 2.03
C THR A 49 6.55 -3.81 2.31
N ASP A 50 6.22 -4.34 3.49
CA ASP A 50 6.44 -5.75 3.83
C ASP A 50 5.63 -6.70 2.94
N GLN A 51 4.39 -6.34 2.55
CA GLN A 51 3.65 -7.15 1.56
C GLN A 51 4.32 -7.11 0.18
N VAL A 52 4.80 -5.94 -0.25
CA VAL A 52 5.46 -5.80 -1.55
C VAL A 52 6.82 -6.50 -1.58
N LYS A 53 7.57 -6.51 -0.47
CA LYS A 53 8.86 -7.21 -0.37
C LYS A 53 8.74 -8.72 -0.61
N LYS A 54 7.59 -9.33 -0.34
CA LYS A 54 7.34 -10.75 -0.66
C LYS A 54 7.48 -11.08 -2.16
N ILE A 55 7.25 -10.09 -3.02
CA ILE A 55 7.37 -10.23 -4.48
C ILE A 55 8.53 -9.43 -5.08
N LYS A 56 8.96 -8.35 -4.42
CA LYS A 56 10.06 -7.47 -4.85
C LYS A 56 10.98 -7.16 -3.66
N PRO A 57 11.90 -8.06 -3.27
CA PRO A 57 12.61 -7.98 -1.99
C PRO A 57 13.45 -6.72 -1.74
N ARG A 58 13.91 -6.05 -2.81
CA ARG A 58 14.76 -4.85 -2.72
C ARG A 58 13.99 -3.53 -2.70
N ILE A 59 12.65 -3.57 -2.75
CA ILE A 59 11.83 -2.35 -2.70
C ILE A 59 11.90 -1.69 -1.33
N THR A 60 11.94 -0.36 -1.31
CA THR A 60 11.95 0.45 -0.09
C THR A 60 10.68 1.28 0.04
N ILE A 61 10.46 1.83 1.25
CA ILE A 61 9.38 2.80 1.48
C ILE A 61 9.55 4.03 0.57
N GLN A 62 10.79 4.48 0.36
CA GLN A 62 11.12 5.61 -0.51
C GLN A 62 10.64 5.36 -1.95
N ASP A 63 10.91 4.17 -2.47
CA ASP A 63 10.51 3.77 -3.84
C ASP A 63 8.99 3.75 -4.05
N ILE A 64 8.20 3.52 -3.00
CA ILE A 64 6.74 3.36 -3.09
C ILE A 64 6.02 4.68 -2.80
N PHE A 65 6.46 5.42 -1.78
CA PHE A 65 5.71 6.54 -1.21
C PHE A 65 6.32 7.92 -1.48
N PHE A 66 7.57 7.99 -1.95
CA PHE A 66 8.31 9.25 -2.07
C PHE A 66 9.00 9.46 -3.43
N SER A 67 9.02 8.45 -4.30
CA SER A 67 9.47 8.61 -5.68
C SER A 67 8.39 9.29 -6.53
N ASN A 68 8.55 10.59 -6.77
CA ASN A 68 7.84 11.37 -7.78
C ASN A 68 8.62 11.38 -9.09
#